data_AF-A0A7V6G653-F1
#
_entry.id   AF-A0A7V6G653-F1
#
_cell.length_a   1.000
_cell.length_b   1.000
_cell.length_c   1.000
_cell.angle_alpha   90.00
_cell.angle_beta   90.00
_cell.angle_gamma   90.00
#
_symmetry.space_group_name_H-M   'P 1'
#
loop_
_entity.id
_entity.type
_entity.pdbx_description
1 polymer ?
#
loop_
_entity_poly.entity_id
_entity_poly.type
_entity_poly.pdbx_seq_one_letter_code
_entity_poly.pdbx_strand_id
1 'polypeptide(L)'
;MRYLFFIFIIISSSLVAQENKGVRYQLLDIHKMSDFNYQGIDSLDHSSKAGIWLLDHVFNVVDGDYTVYRFINHDRGVLFDDSDTMDIYNLIILKTDENNLIIDGFHYSLTNPEMPLTCKLYRITHQQKMSKNIDIRALLFKRKQFLINKEDDICDSTDLFFDAEIILDWNIFEF
;
A
#
# COMPACT_ATOMS: atom_id res chain seq x y z
N MET A 1 58.66 29.98 -24.03
CA MET A 1 57.89 29.06 -24.88
C MET A 1 57.35 27.96 -23.97
N ARG A 2 56.03 27.92 -23.72
CA ARG A 2 55.11 26.86 -24.23
C ARG A 2 55.39 25.51 -23.52
N TYR A 3 54.56 24.91 -22.66
CA TYR A 3 53.11 24.97 -22.42
C TYR A 3 52.76 24.53 -20.99
N LEU A 4 51.67 25.10 -20.45
CA LEU A 4 50.83 24.56 -19.38
C LEU A 4 50.36 23.14 -19.74
N PHE A 5 50.38 22.21 -18.77
CA PHE A 5 49.41 21.11 -18.69
C PHE A 5 49.09 20.82 -17.23
N PHE A 6 48.12 21.56 -16.68
CA PHE A 6 47.40 21.16 -15.47
C PHE A 6 46.33 20.17 -15.89
N ILE A 7 46.54 18.88 -15.60
CA ILE A 7 45.51 17.86 -15.75
C ILE A 7 44.66 17.89 -14.46
N PHE A 8 43.55 18.62 -14.51
CA PHE A 8 42.54 18.61 -13.46
C PHE A 8 41.58 17.46 -13.78
N ILE A 9 41.82 16.27 -13.21
CA ILE A 9 40.85 15.18 -13.26
C ILE A 9 39.73 15.53 -12.27
N ILE A 10 38.71 16.22 -12.77
CA ILE A 10 37.42 16.32 -12.08
C ILE A 10 36.79 14.93 -12.22
N ILE A 11 37.04 14.06 -11.24
CA ILE A 11 36.17 12.90 -11.01
C ILE A 11 34.85 13.50 -10.55
N SER A 12 33.98 13.80 -11.52
CA SER A 12 32.57 14.02 -11.25
C SER A 12 32.05 12.66 -10.79
N SER A 13 31.99 12.48 -9.48
CA SER A 13 31.14 11.50 -8.86
C SER A 13 29.72 11.85 -9.28
N SER A 14 29.24 11.26 -10.38
CA SER A 14 27.82 11.01 -10.54
C SER A 14 27.44 9.99 -9.48
N LEU A 15 27.35 10.43 -8.21
CA LEU A 15 26.34 9.90 -7.34
C LEU A 15 25.04 10.25 -8.05
N VAL A 16 24.54 9.31 -8.84
CA VAL A 16 23.12 9.24 -9.11
C VAL A 16 22.52 9.00 -7.73
N ALA A 17 22.19 10.10 -7.04
CA ALA A 17 21.25 10.05 -5.95
C ALA A 17 20.02 9.40 -6.57
N GLN A 18 19.76 8.15 -6.21
CA GLN A 18 18.51 7.49 -6.52
C GLN A 18 17.47 8.38 -5.84
N GLU A 19 16.85 9.25 -6.64
CA GLU A 19 15.76 10.12 -6.20
C GLU A 19 14.78 9.17 -5.51
N ASN A 20 14.58 9.34 -4.22
CA ASN A 20 13.72 8.47 -3.42
C ASN A 20 12.28 8.77 -3.85
N LYS A 21 11.92 8.26 -5.04
CA LYS A 21 10.61 8.44 -5.65
C LYS A 21 9.67 7.61 -4.81
N GLY A 22 8.90 8.29 -3.96
CA GLY A 22 7.90 7.64 -3.12
C GLY A 22 7.03 6.64 -3.89
N VAL A 23 6.49 5.66 -3.19
CA VAL A 23 5.61 4.63 -3.73
C VAL A 23 4.28 5.28 -4.10
N ARG A 24 3.92 5.19 -5.38
CA ARG A 24 2.70 5.81 -5.93
C ARG A 24 1.54 4.83 -5.95
N TYR A 25 0.42 5.24 -5.36
CA TYR A 25 -0.85 4.54 -5.38
C TYR A 25 -1.85 5.32 -6.22
N GLN A 26 -2.30 4.75 -7.33
CA GLN A 26 -3.29 5.36 -8.22
C GLN A 26 -4.71 5.05 -7.75
N LEU A 27 -5.63 5.99 -7.93
CA LEU A 27 -7.02 5.82 -7.56
C LEU A 27 -7.66 4.72 -8.42
N LEU A 28 -8.09 3.64 -7.80
CA LEU A 28 -8.83 2.59 -8.48
C LEU A 28 -10.28 3.04 -8.70
N ASP A 29 -10.98 3.39 -7.62
CA ASP A 29 -12.36 3.86 -7.67
C ASP A 29 -12.81 4.61 -6.39
N ILE A 30 -14.00 5.19 -6.49
CA ILE A 30 -14.68 5.88 -5.39
C ILE A 30 -16.12 5.37 -5.31
N HIS A 31 -16.52 4.89 -4.13
CA HIS A 31 -17.87 4.42 -3.84
C HIS A 31 -18.53 5.34 -2.82
N LYS A 32 -19.65 5.96 -3.19
CA LYS A 32 -20.45 6.82 -2.30
C LYS A 32 -21.60 6.03 -1.70
N MET A 33 -22.03 6.41 -0.50
CA MET A 33 -23.07 5.68 0.24
C MET A 33 -22.67 4.20 0.40
N SER A 34 -21.45 3.99 0.85
CA SER A 34 -20.86 2.66 0.96
C SER A 34 -20.06 2.51 2.25
N ASP A 35 -19.80 1.27 2.64
CA ASP A 35 -18.89 0.91 3.73
C ASP A 35 -17.99 -0.25 3.28
N PHE A 36 -16.99 -0.57 4.09
CA PHE A 36 -16.16 -1.75 3.89
C PHE A 36 -16.95 -3.02 4.13
N ASN A 37 -16.68 -4.06 3.34
CA ASN A 37 -17.09 -5.42 3.68
C ASN A 37 -16.27 -5.97 4.86
N TYR A 38 -16.59 -5.54 6.08
CA TYR A 38 -15.90 -6.00 7.29
C TYR A 38 -15.97 -7.52 7.46
N GLN A 39 -17.07 -8.16 7.05
CA GLN A 39 -17.18 -9.61 7.07
C GLN A 39 -16.13 -10.27 6.14
N GLY A 40 -15.95 -9.73 4.93
CA GLY A 40 -14.90 -10.14 4.01
C GLY A 40 -13.52 -9.98 4.64
N ILE A 41 -13.23 -8.80 5.17
CA ILE A 41 -11.95 -8.46 5.80
C ILE A 41 -11.64 -9.34 7.02
N ASP A 42 -12.63 -9.61 7.87
CA ASP A 42 -12.47 -10.46 9.06
C ASP A 42 -12.33 -11.95 8.70
N SER A 43 -12.79 -12.34 7.51
CA SER A 43 -12.65 -13.71 6.97
C SER A 43 -11.48 -13.87 6.00
N LEU A 44 -10.57 -12.90 5.92
CA LEU A 44 -9.47 -12.86 4.96
C LEU A 44 -8.64 -14.16 4.96
N ASP A 45 -8.28 -14.71 6.14
CA ASP A 45 -7.54 -15.98 6.27
C ASP A 45 -8.27 -17.20 5.70
N HIS A 46 -9.59 -17.13 5.53
CA HIS A 46 -10.44 -18.21 5.03
C HIS A 46 -10.89 -17.98 3.59
N SER A 47 -10.40 -16.93 2.93
CA SER A 47 -10.80 -16.60 1.56
C SER A 47 -10.30 -17.67 0.58
N SER A 48 -11.20 -18.17 -0.26
CA SER A 48 -10.88 -19.05 -1.39
C SER A 48 -10.27 -18.31 -2.59
N LYS A 49 -10.12 -16.98 -2.47
CA LYS A 49 -9.54 -16.10 -3.48
C LYS A 49 -8.21 -15.55 -3.00
N ALA A 50 -7.31 -15.28 -3.93
CA ALA A 50 -6.00 -14.72 -3.67
C ALA A 50 -5.64 -13.67 -4.73
N GLY A 51 -4.57 -12.93 -4.46
CA GLY A 51 -4.09 -11.87 -5.33
C GLY A 51 -5.13 -10.76 -5.61
N ILE A 52 -5.15 -10.28 -6.85
CA ILE A 52 -6.03 -9.19 -7.29
C ILE A 52 -7.53 -9.51 -7.08
N TRP A 53 -7.91 -10.79 -7.11
CA TRP A 53 -9.31 -11.23 -6.91
C TRP A 53 -9.87 -10.88 -5.53
N LEU A 54 -9.00 -10.62 -4.54
CA LEU A 54 -9.41 -10.16 -3.22
C LEU A 54 -10.12 -8.79 -3.28
N LEU A 55 -9.88 -7.97 -4.31
CA LEU A 55 -10.56 -6.68 -4.49
C LEU A 55 -12.09 -6.82 -4.55
N ASP A 56 -12.58 -7.88 -5.20
CA ASP A 56 -14.01 -8.05 -5.42
C ASP A 56 -14.68 -8.99 -4.40
N HIS A 57 -13.89 -9.68 -3.59
CA HIS A 57 -14.40 -10.70 -2.66
C HIS A 57 -14.19 -10.37 -1.18
N VAL A 58 -13.08 -9.69 -0.86
CA VAL A 58 -12.71 -9.34 0.52
C VAL A 58 -12.72 -7.83 0.73
N PHE A 59 -12.13 -7.08 -0.21
CA PHE A 59 -12.06 -5.62 -0.18
C PHE A 59 -13.11 -4.96 -1.09
N ASN A 60 -14.21 -5.67 -1.33
CA ASN A 60 -15.38 -5.08 -1.97
C ASN A 60 -16.08 -4.15 -0.98
N VAL A 61 -16.89 -3.25 -1.53
CA VAL A 61 -17.71 -2.33 -0.77
C VAL A 61 -19.13 -2.87 -0.63
N VAL A 62 -19.80 -2.50 0.44
CA VAL A 62 -21.23 -2.77 0.71
C VAL A 62 -21.97 -1.45 0.90
N ASP A 63 -23.30 -1.48 0.90
CA ASP A 63 -24.10 -0.28 1.18
C ASP A 63 -23.81 0.28 2.58
N GLY A 64 -23.77 1.61 2.70
CA GLY A 64 -23.51 2.29 3.97
C GLY A 64 -23.62 3.81 3.86
N ASP A 65 -23.13 4.51 4.88
CA ASP A 65 -23.27 5.98 4.99
C ASP A 65 -21.96 6.74 4.70
N TYR A 66 -20.94 6.06 4.19
CA TYR A 66 -19.61 6.62 4.02
C TYR A 66 -19.21 6.76 2.55
N THR A 67 -18.06 7.40 2.32
CA THR A 67 -17.37 7.35 1.02
C THR A 67 -16.13 6.49 1.15
N VAL A 68 -15.98 5.51 0.26
CA VAL A 68 -14.85 4.61 0.21
C VAL A 68 -13.99 4.93 -1.01
N TYR A 69 -12.69 5.08 -0.79
CA TYR A 69 -11.68 5.28 -1.82
C TYR A 69 -10.76 4.07 -1.85
N ARG A 70 -10.59 3.44 -3.02
CA ARG A 70 -9.61 2.38 -3.22
C ARG A 70 -8.47 2.91 -4.07
N PHE A 71 -7.25 2.73 -3.62
CA PHE A 71 -6.04 3.08 -4.35
C PHE A 71 -5.16 1.84 -4.52
N ILE A 72 -4.61 1.67 -5.71
CA ILE A 72 -3.77 0.53 -6.05
C ILE A 72 -2.40 1.00 -6.51
N ASN A 73 -1.36 0.34 -6.01
CA ASN A 73 -0.02 0.43 -6.55
C ASN A 73 0.26 -0.86 -7.33
N HIS A 74 0.77 -0.71 -8.55
CA HIS A 74 1.24 -1.80 -9.40
C HIS A 74 2.73 -1.60 -9.65
N ASP A 75 3.51 -2.64 -9.37
CA ASP A 75 4.95 -2.67 -9.62
C ASP A 75 5.33 -4.04 -10.21
N ARG A 76 6.55 -4.15 -10.74
CA ARG A 76 7.13 -5.43 -11.17
C ARG A 76 8.35 -5.74 -10.35
N GLY A 77 8.33 -6.87 -9.67
CA GLY A 77 9.45 -7.32 -8.85
C GLY A 77 9.81 -8.77 -9.12
N VAL A 78 10.94 -9.18 -8.56
CA VAL A 78 11.44 -10.56 -8.61
C VAL A 78 11.27 -11.13 -7.20
N LEU A 79 10.54 -12.24 -7.06
CA LEU A 79 10.52 -12.99 -5.80
C LEU A 79 11.83 -13.80 -5.71
N PHE A 80 12.35 -13.96 -4.49
CA PHE A 80 13.73 -14.41 -4.19
C PHE A 80 14.18 -15.76 -4.82
N ASP A 81 13.32 -16.48 -5.53
CA ASP A 81 13.63 -17.80 -6.11
C ASP A 81 13.20 -17.98 -7.58
N ASP A 82 12.55 -16.99 -8.20
CA ASP A 82 12.13 -17.06 -9.62
C ASP A 82 12.93 -16.05 -10.46
N SER A 83 13.38 -16.47 -11.65
CA SER A 83 13.96 -15.55 -12.65
C SER A 83 12.91 -14.65 -13.31
N ASP A 84 11.64 -14.92 -13.03
CA ASP A 84 10.51 -14.28 -13.68
C ASP A 84 10.02 -13.08 -12.85
N THR A 85 9.85 -11.95 -13.53
CA THR A 85 9.23 -10.76 -12.96
C THR A 85 7.74 -11.00 -12.77
N MET A 86 7.24 -10.76 -11.57
CA MET A 86 5.82 -10.87 -11.24
C MET A 86 5.23 -9.50 -10.99
N ASP A 87 3.95 -9.35 -11.35
CA ASP A 87 3.19 -8.16 -11.00
C ASP A 87 2.88 -8.15 -9.49
N ILE A 88 3.35 -7.10 -8.84
CA ILE A 88 3.15 -6.83 -7.42
C ILE A 88 2.05 -5.79 -7.31
N TYR A 89 0.98 -6.14 -6.61
CA TYR A 89 -0.13 -5.23 -6.37
C TYR A 89 -0.25 -4.94 -4.89
N ASN A 90 -0.43 -3.68 -4.54
CA ASN A 90 -0.71 -3.27 -3.17
C ASN A 90 -1.95 -2.39 -3.13
N LEU A 91 -2.74 -2.51 -2.07
CA LEU A 91 -4.01 -1.80 -1.89
C LEU A 91 -3.93 -0.88 -0.67
N ILE A 92 -4.37 0.35 -0.85
CA ILE A 92 -4.82 1.23 0.23
C ILE A 92 -6.31 1.47 0.04
N ILE A 93 -7.12 1.16 1.03
CA ILE A 93 -8.56 1.44 1.04
C ILE A 93 -8.88 2.35 2.22
N LEU A 94 -9.54 3.48 1.96
CA LEU A 94 -9.83 4.52 2.95
C LEU A 94 -11.32 4.81 2.99
N LYS A 95 -11.86 4.99 4.19
CA LYS A 95 -13.26 5.34 4.44
C LYS A 95 -13.34 6.72 5.06
N THR A 96 -14.17 7.59 4.49
CA THR A 96 -14.41 8.93 5.03
C THR A 96 -15.86 9.14 5.44
N ASP A 97 -16.04 9.95 6.48
CA ASP A 97 -17.35 10.52 6.81
C ASP A 97 -17.78 11.64 5.84
N GLU A 98 -18.95 12.22 6.10
CA GLU A 98 -19.51 13.35 5.33
C GLU A 98 -18.64 14.61 5.36
N ASN A 99 -17.78 14.76 6.36
CA ASN A 99 -16.87 15.90 6.53
C ASN A 99 -15.50 15.65 5.86
N ASN A 100 -15.38 14.55 5.12
CA ASN A 100 -14.14 14.05 4.52
C ASN A 100 -13.06 13.71 5.57
N LEU A 101 -13.44 13.40 6.80
CA LEU A 101 -12.52 12.84 7.79
C LEU A 101 -12.35 11.36 7.50
N ILE A 102 -11.10 10.90 7.35
CA ILE A 102 -10.81 9.46 7.23
C ILE A 102 -11.01 8.84 8.59
N ILE A 103 -12.02 7.97 8.69
CA ILE A 103 -12.44 7.34 9.95
C ILE A 103 -11.96 5.89 10.08
N ASP A 104 -11.65 5.25 8.95
CA ASP A 104 -11.09 3.91 8.91
C ASP A 104 -10.33 3.68 7.60
N GLY A 105 -9.47 2.67 7.57
CA GLY A 105 -8.69 2.37 6.38
C GLY A 105 -7.77 1.18 6.57
N PHE A 106 -7.49 0.49 5.47
CA PHE A 106 -6.64 -0.69 5.43
C PHE A 106 -5.57 -0.59 4.36
N HIS A 107 -4.43 -1.21 4.64
CA HIS A 107 -3.37 -1.47 3.67
C HIS A 107 -3.10 -2.96 3.60
N TYR A 108 -2.95 -3.47 2.38
CA TYR A 108 -2.76 -4.90 2.13
C TYR A 108 -1.97 -5.17 0.84
N SER A 109 -1.07 -6.15 0.86
CA SER A 109 -0.36 -6.61 -0.34
C SER A 109 -1.14 -7.73 -1.03
N LEU A 110 -1.50 -7.50 -2.29
CA LEU A 110 -2.22 -8.42 -3.17
C LEU A 110 -1.27 -9.30 -4.01
N THR A 111 0.00 -9.40 -3.63
CA THR A 111 1.04 -10.07 -4.44
C THR A 111 1.08 -11.59 -4.25
N ASN A 112 0.53 -12.13 -3.15
CA ASN A 112 0.62 -13.57 -2.88
C ASN A 112 -0.51 -14.35 -3.60
N PRO A 113 -0.20 -15.27 -4.52
CA PRO A 113 -1.21 -16.13 -5.14
C PRO A 113 -1.64 -17.31 -4.25
N GLU A 114 -0.87 -17.66 -3.21
CA GLU A 114 -1.09 -18.90 -2.46
C GLU A 114 -2.17 -18.76 -1.40
N MET A 115 -2.02 -17.83 -0.44
CA MET A 115 -3.05 -17.57 0.59
C MET A 115 -3.06 -16.12 1.10
N PRO A 116 -4.25 -15.49 1.21
CA PRO A 116 -4.42 -14.25 1.96
C PRO A 116 -4.22 -14.47 3.46
N LEU A 117 -3.55 -13.52 4.13
CA LEU A 117 -3.24 -13.61 5.55
C LEU A 117 -3.55 -12.29 6.25
N THR A 118 -4.41 -12.31 7.26
CA THR A 118 -4.75 -11.15 8.09
C THR A 118 -3.53 -10.54 8.78
N CYS A 119 -2.47 -11.30 9.00
CA CYS A 119 -1.25 -10.74 9.57
C CYS A 119 -0.47 -9.81 8.62
N LYS A 120 -0.83 -9.80 7.32
CA LYS A 120 -0.36 -8.81 6.32
C LYS A 120 -1.35 -7.63 6.17
N LEU A 121 -2.42 -7.58 6.96
CA LEU A 121 -3.41 -6.51 6.97
C LEU A 121 -3.05 -5.46 8.02
N TYR A 122 -2.89 -4.23 7.54
CA TYR A 122 -2.66 -3.08 8.40
C TYR A 122 -3.90 -2.21 8.40
N ARG A 123 -4.23 -1.66 9.57
CA ARG A 123 -5.35 -0.74 9.76
C ARG A 123 -4.83 0.59 10.30
N ILE A 124 -5.41 1.70 9.83
CA ILE A 124 -5.09 3.02 10.39
C ILE A 124 -5.43 3.07 11.88
N THR A 125 -4.70 3.86 12.63
CA THR A 125 -4.98 4.12 14.05
C THR A 125 -5.25 5.59 14.34
N HIS A 126 -5.02 6.45 13.36
CA HIS A 126 -5.22 7.88 13.46
C HIS A 126 -6.09 8.37 12.32
N GLN A 127 -6.95 9.33 12.65
CA GLN A 127 -7.84 9.96 11.70
C GLN A 127 -7.20 11.23 11.15
N GLN A 128 -7.45 11.51 9.88
CA GLN A 128 -6.99 12.73 9.24
C GLN A 128 -7.98 13.16 8.17
N LYS A 129 -8.08 14.46 7.94
CA LYS A 129 -8.89 14.98 6.85
C LYS A 129 -8.31 14.56 5.51
N MET A 130 -9.14 13.94 4.68
CA MET A 130 -8.80 13.59 3.31
C MET A 130 -8.47 14.86 2.52
N SER A 131 -7.35 14.83 1.80
CA SER A 131 -6.93 15.92 0.91
C SER A 131 -6.03 15.36 -0.19
N LYS A 132 -5.83 16.14 -1.26
CA LYS A 132 -4.97 15.71 -2.38
C LYS A 132 -3.52 15.43 -1.97
N ASN A 133 -3.02 16.14 -0.95
CA ASN A 133 -1.65 16.04 -0.47
C ASN A 133 -1.60 15.43 0.94
N ILE A 134 -2.47 14.46 1.20
CA ILE A 134 -2.49 13.77 2.50
C ILE A 134 -1.16 13.04 2.75
N ASP A 135 -0.57 13.25 3.93
CA ASP A 135 0.53 12.40 4.41
C ASP A 135 -0.06 11.10 4.95
N ILE A 136 0.08 10.03 4.19
CA ILE A 136 -0.46 8.70 4.55
C ILE A 136 0.20 8.13 5.81
N ARG A 137 1.44 8.52 6.11
CA ARG A 137 2.14 8.06 7.31
C ARG A 137 1.46 8.58 8.58
N ALA A 138 0.82 9.74 8.52
CA ALA A 138 0.10 10.32 9.66
C ALA A 138 -1.18 9.55 10.03
N LEU A 139 -1.69 8.67 9.17
CA LEU A 139 -2.77 7.75 9.50
C LEU A 139 -2.33 6.59 10.43
N LEU A 140 -1.00 6.38 10.54
CA LEU A 140 -0.37 5.38 11.41
C LEU A 140 -1.00 3.99 11.28
N PHE A 141 -0.69 3.32 10.18
CA PHE A 141 -1.08 1.94 9.93
C PHE A 141 -0.37 1.00 10.90
N LYS A 142 -1.14 0.18 11.61
CA LYS A 142 -0.61 -0.89 12.46
C LYS A 142 -1.22 -2.21 12.04
N ARG A 143 -0.44 -3.29 12.15
CA ARG A 143 -0.98 -4.64 11.99
C ARG A 143 -2.15 -4.82 12.96
N LYS A 144 -3.20 -5.47 12.49
CA LYS A 144 -4.30 -5.90 13.36
C LYS A 144 -3.72 -6.94 14.35
N GLN A 145 -3.29 -6.50 15.53
CA GLN A 145 -2.84 -7.39 16.59
C GLN A 145 -4.06 -8.19 17.07
N PHE A 146 -4.09 -9.47 16.76
CA PHE A 146 -5.01 -10.37 17.43
C PHE A 146 -4.57 -10.49 18.89
N LEU A 147 -5.50 -10.18 19.80
CA LEU A 147 -5.41 -10.55 21.22
C LEU A 147 -5.45 -12.07 21.33
N ILE A 148 -4.37 -12.75 20.97
CA ILE A 148 -4.22 -14.18 21.23
C ILE A 148 -2.95 -14.32 22.06
N ASN A 149 -3.15 -14.62 23.34
CA ASN A 149 -2.14 -15.27 24.15
C ASN A 149 -1.80 -16.61 23.51
N LYS A 150 -0.87 -16.64 22.55
CA LYS A 150 -0.14 -17.83 22.13
C LYS A 150 1.13 -17.39 21.41
N GLU A 151 2.23 -17.95 21.89
CA GLU A 151 3.61 -17.75 21.46
C GLU A 151 3.95 -18.39 20.10
N ASP A 152 2.99 -18.90 19.34
CA ASP A 152 3.27 -19.64 18.10
C ASP A 152 2.53 -18.99 16.91
N ASP A 153 3.29 -18.69 15.86
CA ASP A 153 3.00 -17.89 14.66
C ASP A 153 3.11 -16.36 14.83
N ILE A 154 4.30 -15.92 15.24
CA ILE A 154 4.79 -14.58 14.89
C ILE A 154 4.86 -14.55 13.37
N CYS A 155 3.99 -13.79 12.72
CA CYS A 155 4.17 -13.43 11.30
C CYS A 155 5.45 -12.61 11.19
N ASP A 156 6.56 -13.31 10.98
CA ASP A 156 7.89 -12.75 10.86
C ASP A 156 7.99 -12.07 9.51
N SER A 157 7.66 -10.79 9.49
CA SER A 157 7.99 -9.93 8.37
C SER A 157 8.31 -8.55 8.90
N THR A 158 9.41 -8.00 8.43
CA THR A 158 9.75 -6.60 8.62
C THR A 158 8.74 -5.71 7.90
N ASP A 159 8.31 -4.63 8.56
CA ASP A 159 7.43 -3.61 7.99
C ASP A 159 8.18 -2.83 6.88
N LEU A 160 8.36 -3.44 5.71
CA LEU A 160 9.03 -2.81 4.56
C LEU A 160 8.29 -1.57 4.01
N PHE A 161 7.04 -1.35 4.45
CA PHE A 161 6.14 -0.38 3.86
C PHE A 161 6.32 1.07 4.37
N PHE A 162 6.93 1.28 5.55
CA PHE A 162 6.92 2.61 6.19
C PHE A 162 8.17 3.47 5.97
N ASP A 163 9.21 2.96 5.32
CA ASP A 163 10.43 3.74 5.08
C ASP A 163 10.36 4.63 3.83
N ALA A 164 9.41 4.34 2.92
CA ALA A 164 9.19 5.11 1.70
C ALA A 164 8.06 6.14 1.85
N GLU A 165 8.18 7.28 1.18
CA GLU A 165 7.08 8.23 1.04
C GLU A 165 5.95 7.59 0.22
N ILE A 166 4.69 7.74 0.64
CA ILE A 166 3.52 7.22 -0.10
C ILE A 166 2.79 8.39 -0.73
N ILE A 167 2.54 8.29 -2.04
CA ILE A 167 1.85 9.31 -2.82
C ILE A 167 0.53 8.75 -3.33
N LEU A 168 -0.59 9.35 -2.91
CA LEU A 168 -1.90 9.05 -3.51
C LEU A 168 -2.09 9.88 -4.78
N ASP A 169 -2.14 9.21 -5.92
CA ASP A 169 -2.43 9.77 -7.22
C ASP A 169 -3.94 9.65 -7.52
N TRP A 170 -4.57 10.78 -7.79
CA TRP A 170 -6.02 10.87 -8.01
C TRP A 170 -6.42 10.63 -9.46
N ASN A 171 -5.46 10.33 -10.35
CA ASN A 171 -5.74 9.81 -11.67
C ASN A 171 -6.21 8.36 -11.57
N ILE A 172 -7.25 8.02 -12.33
CA ILE A 172 -7.84 6.69 -12.32
C ILE A 172 -6.84 5.68 -12.87
N PHE A 173 -6.67 4.56 -12.16
CA PHE A 173 -5.92 3.41 -12.61
C PHE A 173 -6.70 2.66 -13.69
N GLU A 174 -6.07 2.41 -14.83
CA GLU A 174 -6.63 1.62 -15.93
C GLU A 174 -5.87 0.29 -15.97
N PHE A 175 -6.61 -0.82 -15.88
CA PHE A 175 -6.07 -2.17 -16.01
C PHE A 175 -5.69 -2.52 -17.45
#